data_AF-A0A117T0K6-F1
#
_entry.id   AF-A0A117T0K6-F1
#
_cell.length_a   1.000
_cell.length_b   1.000
_cell.length_c   1.000
_cell.angle_alpha   90.00
_cell.angle_beta   90.00
_cell.angle_gamma   90.00
#
_symmetry.space_group_name_H-M   'P 1'
#
loop_
_entity.id
_entity.type
_entity.pdbx_description
1 polymer ?
#
loop_
_entity_poly.entity_id
_entity_poly.type
_entity_poly.pdbx_seq_one_letter_code
_entity_poly.pdbx_strand_id
1 'polypeptide(L)'
;MRFMNVSKRTIKQTKRFIVLGCSIMLVSGTGLAIEVPQQAYALQAEKQTNVYNHFQSLIRKPSTLGQARKYLINHIDEAGRWHATVMVLQLENALKAELDRSRERLYTEEFRQAMDAAYLKGGLTYTALLKNITNKKLYTQLVTYGDEGFAIRTSEGVYYPVIHYEGFKLFKPYVSNDIAAYIDIMATESNKGTITDAALAISWKELLSRALEMEKFMDSYQVSNRREAVKLKLWGAKARLLYGSSNTPAYDNTEYGGQAVLDSELRQAYEDAVANGTGSSSLLQMIEQLLKLLDNNGDQLTEGVQSYIDRYLEME
;
A
#
# COMPACT_ATOMS: atom_id res chain seq x y z
N MET A 1 -52.62 50.50 -7.22
CA MET A 1 -52.87 49.93 -5.87
C MET A 1 -52.70 48.43 -5.98
N ARG A 2 -51.85 47.70 -5.26
CA ARG A 2 -51.12 47.92 -4.01
C ARG A 2 -49.83 47.11 -4.12
N PHE A 3 -48.69 47.75 -3.86
CA PHE A 3 -47.42 47.07 -3.59
C PHE A 3 -47.56 46.28 -2.28
N MET A 4 -47.13 45.02 -2.26
CA MET A 4 -46.90 44.28 -1.01
C MET A 4 -45.43 43.91 -0.91
N ASN A 5 -44.80 44.63 0.01
CA ASN A 5 -43.46 44.47 0.54
C ASN A 5 -43.30 43.07 1.17
N VAL A 6 -42.30 42.30 0.74
CA VAL A 6 -41.84 41.10 1.47
C VAL A 6 -40.49 41.42 2.10
N SER A 7 -40.54 41.56 3.41
CA SER A 7 -39.42 41.81 4.32
C SER A 7 -38.37 40.68 4.25
N LYS A 8 -37.11 41.03 3.94
CA LYS A 8 -35.94 40.16 4.10
C LYS A 8 -35.64 39.97 5.59
N ARG A 9 -35.85 38.76 6.13
CA ARG A 9 -35.32 38.36 7.44
C ARG A 9 -34.01 37.61 7.26
N THR A 10 -32.93 38.23 7.72
CA THR A 10 -31.58 37.65 7.79
C THR A 10 -31.54 36.59 8.89
N ILE A 11 -31.39 35.32 8.52
CA ILE A 11 -31.17 34.21 9.45
C ILE A 11 -29.68 34.18 9.79
N LYS A 12 -29.31 34.62 11.00
CA LYS A 12 -28.00 34.31 11.59
C LYS A 12 -28.00 32.82 11.94
N GLN A 13 -27.22 32.02 11.22
CA GLN A 13 -26.96 30.64 11.59
C GLN A 13 -25.94 30.62 12.74
N THR A 14 -26.44 30.38 13.95
CA THR A 14 -25.63 30.07 15.12
C THR A 14 -25.20 28.59 15.01
N LYS A 15 -23.90 28.34 14.83
CA LYS A 15 -23.35 26.98 14.90
C LYS A 15 -23.47 26.47 16.34
N ARG A 16 -24.40 25.55 16.58
CA ARG A 16 -24.44 24.75 17.82
C ARG A 16 -23.47 23.59 17.65
N PHE A 17 -22.38 23.60 18.40
CA PHE A 17 -21.58 22.41 18.63
C PHE A 17 -22.36 21.51 19.60
N ILE A 18 -22.80 20.35 19.13
CA ILE A 18 -23.27 19.27 20.00
C ILE A 18 -22.02 18.55 20.49
N VAL A 19 -21.59 18.84 21.71
CA VAL A 19 -20.61 18.02 22.42
C VAL A 19 -21.39 16.84 23.00
N LEU A 20 -21.16 15.64 22.46
CA LEU A 20 -21.65 14.40 23.05
C LEU A 20 -20.90 14.20 24.38
N GLY A 21 -21.56 14.53 25.49
CA GLY A 21 -21.02 14.28 26.83
C GLY A 21 -20.99 12.78 27.09
N CYS A 22 -19.78 12.21 27.22
CA CYS A 22 -19.61 10.90 27.84
C CYS A 22 -19.90 11.01 29.34
N SER A 23 -20.95 10.35 29.80
CA SER A 23 -21.25 10.17 31.22
C SER A 23 -20.16 9.31 31.87
N ILE A 24 -19.38 9.89 32.78
CA ILE A 24 -18.42 9.13 33.59
C ILE A 24 -19.20 8.43 34.71
N MET A 25 -19.18 7.10 34.75
CA MET A 25 -19.56 6.36 35.95
C MET A 25 -18.53 6.62 37.04
N LEU A 26 -18.96 7.17 38.17
CA LEU A 26 -18.14 7.33 39.37
C LEU A 26 -17.88 5.95 40.00
N VAL A 27 -16.69 5.40 39.78
CA VAL A 27 -16.15 4.31 40.60
C VAL A 27 -15.58 4.95 41.85
N SER A 28 -16.22 4.71 42.99
CA SER A 28 -15.72 5.06 44.31
C SER A 28 -14.52 4.17 44.66
N GLY A 29 -13.32 4.67 44.43
CA GLY A 29 -12.07 4.05 44.86
C GLY A 29 -11.01 5.12 44.99
N THR A 30 -10.36 5.20 46.15
CA THR A 30 -9.34 6.18 46.51
C THR A 30 -8.13 6.09 45.56
N GLY A 31 -8.20 6.82 44.46
CA GLY A 31 -7.10 7.09 43.56
C GLY A 31 -7.19 8.55 43.13
N LEU A 32 -6.08 9.28 43.21
CA LEU A 32 -5.97 10.66 42.75
C LEU A 32 -6.42 10.72 41.28
N ALA A 33 -7.67 11.15 41.03
CA ALA A 33 -8.13 11.47 39.70
C ALA A 33 -7.38 12.75 39.27
N ILE A 34 -6.42 12.59 38.36
CA ILE A 34 -5.83 13.73 37.66
C ILE A 34 -6.94 14.26 36.76
N GLU A 35 -7.69 15.26 37.23
CA GLU A 35 -8.58 16.06 36.39
C GLU A 35 -7.73 16.79 35.36
N VAL A 36 -7.58 16.20 34.17
CA VAL A 36 -7.06 16.96 33.03
C VAL A 36 -8.15 17.99 32.68
N PRO A 37 -7.86 19.31 32.76
CA PRO A 37 -8.90 20.32 32.62
C PRO A 37 -9.55 20.25 31.23
N GLN A 38 -10.87 20.39 31.17
CA GLN A 38 -11.64 20.46 29.92
C GLN A 38 -11.07 21.48 28.91
N GLN A 39 -10.40 22.52 29.41
CA GLN A 39 -9.70 23.53 28.60
C GLN A 39 -8.45 22.97 27.89
N ALA A 40 -7.70 22.05 28.51
CA ALA A 40 -6.54 21.41 27.89
C ALA A 40 -6.95 20.49 26.72
N TYR A 41 -8.06 19.77 26.87
CA TYR A 41 -8.63 18.97 25.79
C TYR A 41 -9.09 19.84 24.60
N ALA A 42 -9.73 20.98 24.88
CA ALA A 42 -10.16 21.91 23.84
C ALA A 42 -8.98 22.50 23.06
N LEU A 43 -7.91 22.92 23.74
CA LEU A 43 -6.68 23.41 23.12
C LEU A 43 -5.99 22.34 22.27
N GLN A 44 -5.94 21.10 22.74
CA GLN A 44 -5.37 19.99 21.99
C GLN A 44 -6.19 19.68 20.73
N ALA A 45 -7.52 19.67 20.82
CA ALA A 45 -8.40 19.45 19.66
C ALA A 45 -8.28 20.58 18.62
N GLU A 46 -8.15 21.83 19.06
CA GLU A 46 -7.90 22.98 18.18
C GLU A 46 -6.54 22.84 17.47
N LYS A 47 -5.50 22.48 18.19
CA LYS A 47 -4.16 22.22 17.63
C LYS A 47 -4.20 21.15 16.53
N GLN A 48 -4.82 20.01 16.83
CA GLN A 48 -4.98 18.91 15.86
C GLN A 48 -5.74 19.36 14.60
N THR A 49 -6.81 20.14 14.79
CA THR A 49 -7.61 20.69 13.69
C THR A 49 -6.79 21.67 12.82
N ASN A 50 -5.96 22.50 13.44
CA ASN A 50 -5.09 23.45 12.72
C ASN A 50 -4.03 22.72 11.89
N VAL A 51 -3.40 21.68 12.44
CA VAL A 51 -2.45 20.82 11.72
C VAL A 51 -3.12 20.20 10.49
N TYR A 52 -4.30 19.60 10.68
CA TYR A 52 -5.06 19.01 9.57
C TYR A 52 -5.40 20.05 8.50
N ASN A 53 -5.94 21.21 8.88
CA ASN A 53 -6.34 22.26 7.94
C ASN A 53 -5.17 22.83 7.14
N HIS A 54 -4.00 22.98 7.76
CA HIS A 54 -2.81 23.42 7.05
C HIS A 54 -2.37 22.36 6.03
N PHE A 55 -2.32 21.08 6.42
CA PHE A 55 -2.06 19.98 5.48
C PHE A 55 -3.07 19.98 4.31
N GLN A 56 -4.37 20.17 4.59
CA GLN A 56 -5.39 20.28 3.54
C GLN A 56 -5.09 21.40 2.53
N SER A 57 -4.54 22.53 2.98
CA SER A 57 -4.20 23.64 2.09
C SER A 57 -3.07 23.28 1.10
N LEU A 58 -2.16 22.39 1.52
CA LEU A 58 -1.02 21.94 0.73
C LEU A 58 -1.37 20.76 -0.19
N ILE A 59 -2.14 19.78 0.28
CA ILE A 59 -2.37 18.53 -0.48
C ILE A 59 -3.32 18.69 -1.67
N ARG A 60 -4.08 19.78 -1.73
CA ARG A 60 -5.08 20.03 -2.78
C ARG A 60 -4.50 20.33 -4.16
N LYS A 61 -3.20 20.65 -4.26
CA LYS A 61 -2.55 21.01 -5.53
C LYS A 61 -1.37 20.07 -5.78
N PRO A 62 -1.25 19.48 -6.99
CA PRO A 62 -0.11 18.64 -7.33
C PRO A 62 1.23 19.36 -7.15
N SER A 63 1.31 20.65 -7.49
CA SER A 63 2.54 21.45 -7.36
C SER A 63 3.03 21.68 -5.92
N THR A 64 2.21 21.38 -4.91
CA THR A 64 2.57 21.49 -3.49
C THR A 64 2.62 20.13 -2.79
N LEU A 65 2.63 19.02 -3.54
CA LEU A 65 2.65 17.67 -3.00
C LEU A 65 3.88 17.39 -2.12
N GLY A 66 5.07 17.77 -2.58
CA GLY A 66 6.30 17.67 -1.76
C GLY A 66 6.24 18.51 -0.48
N GLN A 67 5.60 19.69 -0.53
CA GLN A 67 5.37 20.52 0.66
C GLN A 67 4.40 19.86 1.63
N ALA A 68 3.31 19.27 1.13
CA ALA A 68 2.35 18.53 1.94
C ALA A 68 3.01 17.34 2.65
N ARG A 69 3.86 16.59 1.94
CA ARG A 69 4.63 15.48 2.52
C ARG A 69 5.60 15.96 3.60
N LYS A 70 6.38 17.00 3.32
CA LYS A 70 7.31 17.59 4.30
C LYS A 70 6.58 18.09 5.55
N TYR A 71 5.45 18.76 5.36
CA TYR A 71 4.60 19.22 6.46
C TYR A 71 4.09 18.05 7.30
N LEU A 72 3.59 16.98 6.64
CA LEU A 72 3.14 15.78 7.33
C LEU A 72 4.26 15.15 8.17
N ILE A 73 5.46 14.97 7.60
CA ILE A 73 6.62 14.41 8.32
C ILE A 73 6.91 15.18 9.61
N ASN A 74 6.81 16.51 9.57
CA ASN A 74 7.19 17.37 10.69
C ASN A 74 6.11 17.55 11.76
N HIS A 75 4.85 17.25 11.46
CA HIS A 75 3.71 17.61 12.32
C HIS A 75 2.73 16.46 12.58
N ILE A 76 3.01 15.24 12.11
CA ILE A 76 2.08 14.11 12.23
C ILE A 76 1.82 13.70 13.69
N ASP A 77 2.80 13.87 14.57
CA ASP A 77 2.71 13.62 16.01
C ASP A 77 1.75 14.62 16.71
N GLU A 78 1.54 15.79 16.11
CA GLU A 78 0.65 16.84 16.60
C GLU A 78 -0.80 16.68 16.12
N ALA A 79 -1.05 15.86 15.09
CA ALA A 79 -2.36 15.74 14.42
C ALA A 79 -3.37 14.88 15.19
N GLY A 80 -2.90 13.99 16.08
CA GLY A 80 -3.72 12.96 16.69
C GLY A 80 -4.06 11.82 15.71
N ARG A 81 -4.34 10.62 16.23
CA ARG A 81 -4.37 9.38 15.44
C ARG A 81 -5.34 9.42 14.26
N TRP A 82 -6.54 10.00 14.46
CA TRP A 82 -7.54 10.07 13.39
C TRP A 82 -7.09 10.98 12.24
N HIS A 83 -6.69 12.22 12.51
CA HIS A 83 -6.22 13.13 11.45
C HIS A 83 -4.94 12.61 10.82
N ALA A 84 -3.98 12.09 11.59
CA ALA A 84 -2.77 11.48 11.05
C ALA A 84 -3.09 10.37 10.04
N THR A 85 -4.04 9.48 10.37
CA THR A 85 -4.51 8.42 9.47
C THR A 85 -5.09 9.01 8.18
N VAL A 86 -5.99 9.99 8.29
CA VAL A 86 -6.62 10.63 7.13
C VAL A 86 -5.59 11.35 6.26
N MET A 87 -4.65 12.07 6.86
CA MET A 87 -3.59 12.82 6.14
C MET A 87 -2.66 11.88 5.38
N VAL A 88 -2.27 10.75 5.97
CA VAL A 88 -1.43 9.73 5.30
C VAL A 88 -2.18 9.10 4.12
N LEU A 89 -3.46 8.75 4.28
CA LEU A 89 -4.29 8.22 3.20
C LEU A 89 -4.47 9.22 2.05
N GLN A 90 -4.66 10.50 2.38
CA GLN A 90 -4.77 11.57 1.39
C GLN A 90 -3.45 11.82 0.64
N LEU A 91 -2.31 11.77 1.34
CA LEU A 91 -0.99 11.84 0.70
C LEU A 91 -0.79 10.69 -0.29
N GLU A 92 -1.08 9.45 0.13
CA GLU A 92 -0.99 8.28 -0.73
C GLU A 92 -1.91 8.41 -1.96
N ASN A 93 -3.16 8.82 -1.77
CA ASN A 93 -4.10 9.01 -2.87
C ASN A 93 -3.63 10.12 -3.84
N ALA A 94 -3.06 11.21 -3.33
CA ALA A 94 -2.50 12.28 -4.16
C ALA A 94 -1.31 11.79 -4.99
N LEU A 95 -0.41 10.99 -4.40
CA LEU A 95 0.69 10.37 -5.14
C LEU A 95 0.18 9.41 -6.23
N LYS A 96 -0.81 8.56 -5.91
CA LYS A 96 -1.43 7.68 -6.91
C LYS A 96 -2.01 8.47 -8.10
N ALA A 97 -2.66 9.60 -7.83
CA ALA A 97 -3.24 10.46 -8.86
C ALA A 97 -2.21 11.26 -9.68
N GLU A 98 -0.96 11.35 -9.21
CA GLU A 98 0.14 12.03 -9.92
C GLU A 98 1.06 11.05 -10.67
N LEU A 99 0.90 9.72 -10.48
CA LEU A 99 1.79 8.70 -11.06
C LEU A 99 1.86 8.79 -12.59
N ASP A 100 0.72 8.84 -13.29
CA ASP A 100 0.73 8.81 -14.75
C ASP A 100 1.35 10.07 -15.35
N ARG A 101 1.00 11.25 -14.80
CA ARG A 101 1.65 12.51 -15.19
C ARG A 101 3.15 12.50 -14.89
N SER A 102 3.56 11.89 -13.79
CA SER A 102 4.98 11.76 -13.43
C SER A 102 5.73 10.79 -14.35
N ARG A 103 5.08 9.72 -14.79
CA ARG A 103 5.61 8.78 -15.81
C ARG A 103 5.82 9.50 -17.13
N GLU A 104 4.80 10.20 -17.63
CA GLU A 104 4.88 10.96 -18.88
C GLU A 104 6.02 11.99 -18.87
N ARG A 105 6.19 12.73 -17.77
CA ARG A 105 7.31 13.68 -17.61
C ARG A 105 8.69 13.02 -17.66
N LEU A 106 8.80 11.77 -17.20
CA LEU A 106 10.04 10.99 -17.27
C LEU A 106 10.29 10.40 -18.66
N TYR A 107 9.23 10.25 -19.47
CA TYR A 107 9.25 9.53 -20.73
C TYR A 107 9.70 10.42 -21.90
N THR A 108 10.97 10.84 -21.84
CA THR A 108 11.64 11.56 -22.94
C THR A 108 12.96 10.89 -23.27
N GLU A 109 13.36 10.93 -24.54
CA GLU A 109 14.65 10.35 -24.98
C GLU A 109 15.84 11.05 -24.30
N GLU A 110 15.76 12.37 -24.10
CA GLU A 110 16.77 13.15 -23.37
C GLU A 110 16.94 12.65 -21.93
N PHE A 111 15.83 12.38 -21.23
CA PHE A 111 15.89 11.85 -19.86
C PHE A 111 16.34 10.41 -19.82
N ARG A 112 15.90 9.57 -20.77
CA ARG A 112 16.32 8.17 -20.88
C ARG A 112 17.83 8.05 -21.02
N GLN A 113 18.45 8.78 -21.96
CA GLN A 113 19.90 8.77 -22.16
C GLN A 113 20.68 9.25 -20.94
N ALA A 114 20.19 10.31 -20.28
CA ALA A 114 20.81 10.84 -19.06
C ALA A 114 20.67 9.86 -17.88
N MET A 115 19.53 9.19 -17.75
CA MET A 115 19.29 8.13 -16.76
C MET A 115 20.18 6.92 -17.01
N ASP A 116 20.34 6.46 -18.25
CA ASP A 116 21.24 5.35 -18.62
C ASP A 116 22.68 5.64 -18.21
N ALA A 117 23.18 6.83 -18.57
CA ALA A 117 24.54 7.24 -18.22
C ALA A 117 24.78 7.35 -16.71
N ALA A 118 23.76 7.74 -15.94
CA ALA A 118 23.84 7.81 -14.49
C ALA A 118 23.72 6.44 -13.83
N TYR A 119 22.79 5.60 -14.33
CA TYR A 119 22.53 4.25 -13.84
C TYR A 119 23.79 3.37 -13.94
N LEU A 120 24.47 3.40 -15.09
CA LEU A 120 25.72 2.65 -15.32
C LEU A 120 26.86 3.01 -14.34
N LYS A 121 26.80 4.17 -13.69
CA LYS A 121 27.83 4.65 -12.76
C LYS A 121 27.56 4.32 -11.30
N GLY A 122 26.32 3.99 -10.92
CA GLY A 122 26.00 3.83 -9.50
C GLY A 122 24.62 3.28 -9.13
N GLY A 123 23.79 2.87 -10.09
CA GLY A 123 22.47 2.32 -9.82
C GLY A 123 21.35 3.36 -9.71
N LEU A 124 20.19 2.93 -9.22
CA LEU A 124 18.92 3.68 -9.24
C LEU A 124 18.56 4.42 -7.94
N THR A 125 19.42 4.40 -6.93
CA THR A 125 19.16 5.18 -5.71
C THR A 125 19.24 6.68 -6.02
N TYR A 126 18.46 7.53 -5.34
CA TYR A 126 18.57 8.98 -5.54
C TYR A 126 19.98 9.49 -5.27
N THR A 127 20.66 8.97 -4.25
CA THR A 127 22.05 9.32 -3.96
C THR A 127 22.96 9.06 -5.15
N ALA A 128 22.82 7.91 -5.81
CA ALA A 128 23.60 7.58 -7.00
C ALA A 128 23.19 8.41 -8.23
N LEU A 129 21.89 8.55 -8.48
CA LEU A 129 21.36 9.29 -9.62
C LEU A 129 21.75 10.77 -9.55
N LEU A 130 21.45 11.45 -8.44
CA LEU A 130 21.73 12.88 -8.27
C LEU A 130 23.22 13.21 -8.31
N LYS A 131 24.09 12.27 -7.90
CA LYS A 131 25.55 12.42 -8.03
C LYS A 131 26.03 12.38 -9.49
N ASN A 132 25.38 11.57 -10.33
CA ASN A 132 25.89 11.24 -11.66
C ASN A 132 25.14 11.93 -12.82
N ILE A 133 23.97 12.52 -12.56
CA ILE A 133 23.19 13.23 -13.57
C ILE A 133 23.77 14.62 -13.83
N THR A 134 24.09 14.88 -15.10
CA THR A 134 24.55 16.19 -15.58
C THR A 134 23.41 17.03 -16.17
N ASN A 135 22.32 16.40 -16.60
CA ASN A 135 21.15 17.08 -17.14
C ASN A 135 20.41 17.84 -16.02
N LYS A 136 20.44 19.17 -16.06
CA LYS A 136 19.84 20.04 -15.03
C LYS A 136 18.32 19.89 -14.90
N LYS A 137 17.61 19.65 -16.01
CA LYS A 137 16.15 19.48 -16.00
C LYS A 137 15.79 18.17 -15.31
N LEU A 138 16.45 17.07 -15.68
CA LEU A 138 16.28 15.77 -15.05
C LEU A 138 16.67 15.81 -13.57
N TYR A 139 17.78 16.46 -13.21
CA TYR A 139 18.18 16.62 -11.81
C TYR A 139 17.07 17.27 -10.99
N THR A 140 16.53 18.41 -11.47
CA THR A 140 15.43 19.11 -10.81
C THR A 140 14.17 18.23 -10.70
N GLN A 141 13.87 17.48 -11.75
CA GLN A 141 12.73 16.56 -11.79
C GLN A 141 12.88 15.44 -10.76
N LEU A 142 14.07 14.85 -10.62
CA LEU A 142 14.33 13.80 -9.63
C LEU A 142 14.31 14.33 -8.20
N VAL A 143 14.85 15.53 -7.95
CA VAL A 143 14.72 16.17 -6.62
C VAL A 143 13.25 16.33 -6.27
N THR A 144 12.44 16.82 -7.22
CA THR A 144 10.99 16.98 -7.04
C THR A 144 10.31 15.65 -6.69
N TYR A 145 10.63 14.58 -7.42
CA TYR A 145 10.08 13.25 -7.14
C TYR A 145 10.53 12.69 -5.79
N GLY A 146 11.77 12.92 -5.38
CA GLY A 146 12.26 12.54 -4.06
C GLY A 146 11.51 13.26 -2.94
N ASP A 147 11.27 14.56 -3.11
CA ASP A 147 10.53 15.39 -2.16
C ASP A 147 9.06 14.96 -2.04
N GLU A 148 8.42 14.64 -3.18
CA GLU A 148 7.05 14.13 -3.25
C GLU A 148 6.90 12.73 -2.63
N GLY A 149 7.96 11.92 -2.63
CA GLY A 149 7.95 10.57 -2.07
C GLY A 149 7.82 9.47 -3.11
N PHE A 150 8.25 9.73 -4.34
CA PHE A 150 8.45 8.70 -5.36
C PHE A 150 9.86 8.12 -5.28
N ALA A 151 10.02 6.85 -5.62
CA ALA A 151 11.28 6.20 -5.96
C ALA A 151 11.33 5.94 -7.47
N ILE A 152 12.54 5.74 -8.00
CA ILE A 152 12.73 5.41 -9.42
C ILE A 152 12.95 3.91 -9.59
N ARG A 153 12.32 3.35 -10.63
CA ARG A 153 12.48 1.98 -11.10
C ARG A 153 12.77 1.98 -12.59
N THR A 154 13.24 0.83 -13.08
CA THR A 154 13.43 0.58 -14.50
C THR A 154 12.92 -0.81 -14.84
N SER A 155 12.38 -0.97 -16.05
CA SER A 155 12.07 -2.24 -16.69
C SER A 155 12.35 -2.08 -18.17
N GLU A 156 13.08 -3.00 -18.78
CA GLU A 156 13.40 -2.97 -20.22
C GLU A 156 14.01 -1.63 -20.70
N GLY A 157 14.80 -0.97 -19.84
CA GLY A 157 15.41 0.33 -20.16
C GLY A 157 14.47 1.53 -20.07
N VAL A 158 13.23 1.35 -19.62
CA VAL A 158 12.26 2.43 -19.35
C VAL A 158 12.27 2.78 -17.87
N TYR A 159 12.62 4.02 -17.55
CA TYR A 159 12.61 4.54 -16.18
C TYR A 159 11.25 5.13 -15.83
N TYR A 160 10.74 4.81 -14.64
CA TYR A 160 9.44 5.31 -14.18
C TYR A 160 9.42 5.52 -12.66
N PRO A 161 8.61 6.48 -12.17
CA PRO A 161 8.40 6.67 -10.77
C PRO A 161 7.42 5.63 -10.21
N VAL A 162 7.68 5.22 -8.97
CA VAL A 162 6.78 4.41 -8.14
C VAL A 162 6.65 5.06 -6.77
N ILE A 163 5.55 4.83 -6.06
CA ILE A 163 5.40 5.35 -4.69
C ILE A 163 6.43 4.65 -3.78
N HIS A 164 7.19 5.43 -3.01
CA HIS A 164 8.19 4.90 -2.08
C HIS A 164 7.54 4.59 -0.71
N TYR A 165 6.86 3.43 -0.61
CA TYR A 165 6.16 3.04 0.62
C TYR A 165 7.09 2.77 1.80
N GLU A 166 8.37 2.46 1.58
CA GLU A 166 9.35 2.43 2.69
C GLU A 166 9.40 3.79 3.41
N GLY A 167 9.30 4.88 2.66
CA GLY A 167 9.21 6.24 3.20
C GLY A 167 7.91 6.54 3.95
N PHE A 168 6.89 5.66 3.89
CA PHE A 168 5.66 5.78 4.67
C PHE A 168 5.78 5.11 6.05
N LYS A 169 6.78 4.23 6.27
CA LYS A 169 6.93 3.53 7.55
C LYS A 169 7.12 4.48 8.74
N LEU A 170 7.68 5.67 8.49
CA LEU A 170 7.84 6.71 9.53
C LEU A 170 6.49 7.20 10.09
N PHE A 171 5.39 7.01 9.36
CA PHE A 171 4.05 7.40 9.80
C PHE A 171 3.34 6.33 10.64
N LYS A 172 3.81 5.07 10.63
CA LYS A 172 3.15 3.94 11.30
C LYS A 172 2.82 4.18 12.78
N PRO A 173 3.68 4.82 13.60
CA PRO A 173 3.37 5.06 15.01
C PRO A 173 2.12 5.94 15.23
N TYR A 174 1.76 6.76 14.23
CA TYR A 174 0.76 7.81 14.36
C TYR A 174 -0.59 7.46 13.71
N VAL A 175 -0.64 6.44 12.85
CA VAL A 175 -1.86 6.04 12.13
C VAL A 175 -2.59 4.89 12.81
N SER A 176 -3.78 4.55 12.35
CA SER A 176 -4.49 3.34 12.81
C SER A 176 -3.72 2.06 12.45
N ASN A 177 -3.93 1.00 13.24
CA ASN A 177 -3.18 -0.25 13.12
C ASN A 177 -3.36 -0.92 11.76
N ASP A 178 -4.55 -0.82 11.16
CA ASP A 178 -4.82 -1.31 9.82
C ASP A 178 -3.96 -0.57 8.78
N ILE A 179 -3.91 0.76 8.83
CA ILE A 179 -3.08 1.53 7.89
C ILE A 179 -1.58 1.28 8.12
N ALA A 180 -1.15 1.06 9.36
CA ALA A 180 0.23 0.67 9.64
C ALA A 180 0.60 -0.69 9.02
N ALA A 181 -0.29 -1.68 9.11
CA ALA A 181 -0.10 -2.99 8.50
C ALA A 181 -0.14 -2.93 6.96
N TYR A 182 -1.06 -2.13 6.40
CA TYR A 182 -1.12 -1.87 4.97
C TYR A 182 0.18 -1.26 4.44
N ILE A 183 0.78 -0.31 5.17
CA ILE A 183 2.08 0.29 4.80
C ILE A 183 3.18 -0.77 4.70
N ASP A 184 3.21 -1.76 5.61
CA ASP A 184 4.21 -2.83 5.56
C ASP A 184 4.05 -3.72 4.32
N ILE A 185 2.80 -4.09 3.99
CA ILE A 185 2.48 -4.85 2.77
C ILE A 185 2.96 -4.08 1.54
N MET A 186 2.59 -2.79 1.44
CA MET A 186 2.94 -1.97 0.29
C MET A 186 4.44 -1.67 0.20
N ALA A 187 5.12 -1.49 1.33
CA ALA A 187 6.57 -1.30 1.40
C ALA A 187 7.30 -2.52 0.85
N THR A 188 6.93 -3.72 1.32
CA THR A 188 7.48 -5.00 0.84
C THR A 188 7.34 -5.13 -0.69
N GLU A 189 6.13 -4.89 -1.19
CA GLU A 189 5.81 -4.95 -2.62
C GLU A 189 6.56 -3.89 -3.46
N SER A 190 6.70 -2.66 -2.97
CA SER A 190 7.37 -1.58 -3.70
C SER A 190 8.90 -1.66 -3.71
N ASN A 191 9.47 -2.26 -2.66
CA ASN A 191 10.92 -2.45 -2.53
C ASN A 191 11.41 -3.55 -3.48
N LYS A 192 10.66 -4.64 -3.57
CA LYS A 192 10.94 -5.76 -4.47
C LYS A 192 9.63 -6.24 -5.08
N GLY A 193 9.37 -5.82 -6.31
CA GLY A 193 8.15 -6.20 -7.04
C GLY A 193 8.04 -7.71 -7.21
N THR A 194 6.81 -8.22 -7.25
CA THR A 194 6.55 -9.66 -7.43
C THR A 194 6.85 -10.13 -8.84
N ILE A 195 6.62 -9.30 -9.85
CA ILE A 195 6.81 -9.63 -11.27
C ILE A 195 7.75 -8.63 -11.94
N THR A 196 8.63 -9.15 -12.79
CA THR A 196 9.42 -8.39 -13.76
C THR A 196 9.48 -9.20 -15.05
N ASP A 197 9.29 -8.57 -16.21
CA ASP A 197 9.33 -9.25 -17.53
C ASP A 197 8.54 -10.58 -17.54
N ALA A 198 7.27 -10.52 -17.10
CA ALA A 198 6.37 -11.67 -16.96
C ALA A 198 6.90 -12.88 -16.16
N ALA A 199 7.98 -12.71 -15.39
CA ALA A 199 8.59 -13.68 -14.49
C ALA A 199 8.42 -13.26 -13.03
N LEU A 200 8.39 -14.22 -12.12
CA LEU A 200 8.54 -13.96 -10.69
C LEU A 200 9.93 -13.40 -10.40
N ALA A 201 9.97 -12.21 -9.80
CA ALA A 201 11.21 -11.57 -9.36
C ALA A 201 11.57 -11.93 -7.91
N ILE A 202 10.75 -12.75 -7.26
CA ILE A 202 10.87 -13.23 -5.88
C ILE A 202 10.72 -14.76 -5.88
N SER A 203 11.20 -15.42 -4.82
CA SER A 203 11.00 -16.87 -4.70
C SER A 203 9.54 -17.22 -4.39
N TRP A 204 9.15 -18.47 -4.68
CA TRP A 204 7.84 -19.01 -4.29
C TRP A 204 7.56 -18.87 -2.80
N LYS A 205 8.57 -19.13 -1.96
CA LYS A 205 8.50 -18.95 -0.50
C LYS A 205 8.22 -17.50 -0.10
N GLU A 206 8.87 -16.54 -0.76
CA GLU A 206 8.62 -15.12 -0.51
C GLU A 206 7.21 -14.72 -0.97
N LEU A 207 6.75 -15.18 -2.13
CA LEU A 207 5.39 -14.94 -2.63
C LEU A 207 4.33 -15.49 -1.66
N LEU A 208 4.50 -16.72 -1.18
CA LEU A 208 3.59 -17.35 -0.24
C LEU A 208 3.55 -16.59 1.09
N SER A 209 4.72 -16.21 1.62
CA SER A 209 4.80 -15.40 2.85
C SER A 209 4.06 -14.06 2.71
N ARG A 210 4.19 -13.39 1.55
CA ARG A 210 3.45 -12.15 1.27
C ARG A 210 1.94 -12.40 1.19
N ALA A 211 1.51 -13.49 0.58
CA ALA A 211 0.10 -13.86 0.50
C ALA A 211 -0.49 -14.12 1.90
N LEU A 212 0.23 -14.80 2.80
CA LEU A 212 -0.20 -15.01 4.18
C LEU A 212 -0.30 -13.70 4.98
N GLU A 213 0.62 -12.76 4.79
CA GLU A 213 0.52 -11.43 5.42
C GLU A 213 -0.70 -10.65 4.90
N MET A 214 -1.02 -10.76 3.61
CA MET A 214 -2.22 -10.16 3.03
C MET A 214 -3.50 -10.84 3.55
N GLU A 215 -3.54 -12.16 3.67
CA GLU A 215 -4.66 -12.89 4.27
C GLU A 215 -4.88 -12.47 5.73
N LYS A 216 -3.80 -12.43 6.53
CA LYS A 216 -3.86 -11.95 7.92
C LYS A 216 -4.41 -10.54 8.03
N PHE A 217 -4.04 -9.64 7.11
CA PHE A 217 -4.63 -8.31 7.03
C PHE A 217 -6.14 -8.38 6.79
N MET A 218 -6.58 -9.23 5.85
CA MET A 218 -8.00 -9.41 5.54
C MET A 218 -8.77 -9.97 6.74
N ASP A 219 -8.19 -10.86 7.53
CA ASP A 219 -8.87 -11.40 8.71
C ASP A 219 -8.94 -10.38 9.85
N SER A 220 -7.84 -9.64 10.06
CA SER A 220 -7.68 -8.70 11.18
C SER A 220 -8.41 -7.37 10.98
N TYR A 221 -8.59 -6.94 9.72
CA TYR A 221 -9.03 -5.57 9.41
C TYR A 221 -10.20 -5.54 8.42
N GLN A 222 -11.33 -6.12 8.84
CA GLN A 222 -12.54 -6.27 8.03
C GLN A 222 -13.20 -4.95 7.59
N VAL A 223 -12.98 -3.87 8.32
CA VAL A 223 -13.55 -2.54 8.04
C VAL A 223 -12.50 -1.53 7.54
N SER A 224 -11.29 -1.99 7.21
CA SER A 224 -10.24 -1.09 6.72
C SER A 224 -10.62 -0.45 5.39
N ASN A 225 -10.32 0.85 5.27
CA ASN A 225 -10.36 1.59 4.01
C ASN A 225 -9.50 0.93 2.90
N ARG A 226 -8.49 0.15 3.26
CA ARG A 226 -7.55 -0.50 2.33
C ARG A 226 -7.85 -1.97 2.05
N ARG A 227 -8.95 -2.50 2.60
CA ARG A 227 -9.36 -3.90 2.41
C ARG A 227 -9.39 -4.33 0.95
N GLU A 228 -10.12 -3.60 0.09
CA GLU A 228 -10.24 -3.99 -1.32
C GLU A 228 -8.91 -3.96 -2.08
N ALA A 229 -8.03 -3.01 -1.74
CA ALA A 229 -6.70 -2.94 -2.35
C ALA A 229 -5.84 -4.15 -1.96
N VAL A 230 -5.92 -4.59 -0.69
CA VAL A 230 -5.22 -5.79 -0.22
C VAL A 230 -5.87 -7.06 -0.76
N LYS A 231 -7.21 -7.12 -0.87
CA LYS A 231 -7.93 -8.24 -1.49
C LYS A 231 -7.44 -8.50 -2.91
N LEU A 232 -7.36 -7.47 -3.75
CA LEU A 232 -6.89 -7.61 -5.12
C LEU A 232 -5.44 -8.11 -5.20
N LYS A 233 -4.58 -7.65 -4.28
CA LYS A 233 -3.19 -8.14 -4.18
C LYS A 233 -3.12 -9.59 -3.74
N LEU A 234 -3.91 -9.96 -2.74
CA LEU A 234 -4.01 -11.35 -2.26
C LEU A 234 -4.48 -12.27 -3.39
N TRP A 235 -5.53 -11.87 -4.12
CA TRP A 235 -6.01 -12.61 -5.29
C TRP A 235 -4.91 -12.79 -6.32
N GLY A 236 -4.17 -11.72 -6.65
CA GLY A 236 -3.04 -11.79 -7.57
C GLY A 236 -1.90 -12.69 -7.09
N ALA A 237 -1.65 -12.74 -5.77
CA ALA A 237 -0.66 -13.63 -5.19
C ALA A 237 -1.12 -15.10 -5.23
N LYS A 238 -2.38 -15.38 -4.90
CA LYS A 238 -3.01 -16.70 -5.02
C LYS A 238 -2.96 -17.21 -6.46
N ALA A 239 -3.37 -16.40 -7.43
CA ALA A 239 -3.32 -16.76 -8.84
C ALA A 239 -1.89 -17.13 -9.29
N ARG A 240 -0.88 -16.42 -8.80
CA ARG A 240 0.53 -16.74 -9.10
C ARG A 240 1.02 -17.99 -8.38
N LEU A 241 0.62 -18.24 -7.14
CA LEU A 241 0.97 -19.51 -6.48
C LEU A 241 0.37 -20.68 -7.26
N LEU A 242 -0.86 -20.54 -7.77
CA LEU A 242 -1.55 -21.62 -8.45
C LEU A 242 -1.16 -21.82 -9.92
N TYR A 243 -0.88 -20.75 -10.68
CA TYR A 243 -0.55 -20.85 -12.11
C TYR A 243 0.86 -20.38 -12.47
N GLY A 244 1.51 -19.63 -11.59
CA GLY A 244 2.76 -18.95 -11.87
C GLY A 244 2.58 -17.72 -12.73
N SER A 245 3.54 -17.49 -13.61
CA SER A 245 3.55 -16.40 -14.59
C SER A 245 4.17 -16.92 -15.90
N SER A 246 4.02 -16.18 -17.00
CA SER A 246 4.41 -16.68 -18.33
C SER A 246 5.84 -17.19 -18.41
N ASN A 247 6.79 -16.50 -17.76
CA ASN A 247 8.21 -16.85 -17.78
C ASN A 247 8.67 -17.62 -16.53
N THR A 248 7.75 -17.87 -15.59
CA THR A 248 7.97 -18.70 -14.39
C THR A 248 6.66 -19.43 -14.07
N PRO A 249 6.26 -20.40 -14.92
CA PRO A 249 5.00 -21.10 -14.73
C PRO A 249 5.06 -21.96 -13.47
N ALA A 250 3.92 -22.12 -12.79
CA ALA A 250 3.85 -23.05 -11.66
C ALA A 250 3.90 -24.51 -12.12
N TYR A 251 3.44 -24.77 -13.35
CA TYR A 251 3.47 -26.08 -13.99
C TYR A 251 4.19 -25.97 -15.32
N ASP A 252 5.26 -26.73 -15.51
CA ASP A 252 6.03 -26.75 -16.76
C ASP A 252 6.15 -28.16 -17.32
N ASN A 253 6.31 -28.25 -18.63
CA ASN A 253 6.49 -29.51 -19.32
C ASN A 253 7.98 -29.75 -19.58
N THR A 254 8.61 -30.54 -18.71
CA THR A 254 10.05 -30.83 -18.79
C THR A 254 10.41 -31.78 -19.93
N GLU A 255 9.42 -32.47 -20.53
CA GLU A 255 9.61 -33.38 -21.66
C GLU A 255 8.72 -32.94 -22.84
N TYR A 256 9.27 -32.87 -24.05
CA TYR A 256 8.47 -32.41 -25.20
C TYR A 256 7.24 -33.31 -25.44
N GLY A 257 6.04 -32.79 -25.17
CA GLY A 257 4.77 -33.53 -25.27
C GLY A 257 4.36 -34.29 -24.00
N GLY A 258 5.09 -34.14 -22.89
CA GLY A 258 4.71 -34.64 -21.58
C GLY A 258 3.57 -33.86 -20.94
N GLN A 259 3.13 -34.28 -19.76
CA GLN A 259 2.16 -33.53 -18.96
C GLN A 259 2.90 -32.50 -18.10
N ALA A 260 2.32 -31.30 -17.96
CA ALA A 260 2.94 -30.27 -17.13
C ALA A 260 2.96 -30.71 -15.65
N VAL A 261 4.10 -30.51 -14.99
CA VAL A 261 4.36 -30.92 -13.60
C VAL A 261 4.64 -29.69 -12.75
N LEU A 262 4.21 -29.71 -11.49
CA LEU A 262 4.44 -28.64 -10.54
C LEU A 262 5.94 -28.37 -10.37
N ASP A 263 6.31 -27.10 -10.37
CA ASP A 263 7.66 -26.64 -10.03
C ASP A 263 8.09 -27.17 -8.66
N SER A 264 9.25 -27.81 -8.60
CA SER A 264 9.72 -28.46 -7.37
C SER A 264 10.03 -27.48 -6.23
N GLU A 265 10.45 -26.25 -6.53
CA GLU A 265 10.68 -25.23 -5.51
C GLU A 265 9.35 -24.70 -4.96
N LEU A 266 8.33 -24.58 -5.81
CA LEU A 266 6.97 -24.25 -5.40
C LEU A 266 6.37 -25.37 -4.52
N ARG A 267 6.55 -26.63 -4.92
CA ARG A 267 6.12 -27.77 -4.11
C ARG A 267 6.76 -27.73 -2.72
N GLN A 268 8.07 -27.53 -2.64
CA GLN A 268 8.76 -27.40 -1.36
C GLN A 268 8.23 -26.22 -0.54
N ALA A 269 7.96 -25.07 -1.18
CA ALA A 269 7.40 -23.91 -0.50
C ALA A 269 6.00 -24.19 0.07
N TYR A 270 5.18 -25.00 -0.62
CA TYR A 270 3.89 -25.46 -0.11
C TYR A 270 4.02 -26.37 1.10
N GLU A 271 4.86 -27.39 1.02
CA GLU A 271 5.09 -28.33 2.11
C GLU A 271 5.64 -27.60 3.36
N ASP A 272 6.64 -26.74 3.18
CA ASP A 272 7.20 -25.90 4.24
C ASP A 272 6.12 -25.04 4.91
N ALA A 273 5.24 -24.43 4.11
CA ALA A 273 4.21 -23.53 4.62
C ALA A 273 3.12 -24.26 5.40
N VAL A 274 2.67 -25.42 4.91
CA VAL A 274 1.67 -26.25 5.59
C VAL A 274 2.23 -26.82 6.89
N ALA A 275 3.48 -27.28 6.88
CA ALA A 275 4.13 -27.87 8.07
C ALA A 275 4.32 -26.85 9.21
N ASN A 276 4.60 -25.58 8.89
CA ASN A 276 4.90 -24.54 9.87
C ASN A 276 3.72 -23.60 10.16
N GLY A 277 2.63 -23.75 9.41
CA GLY A 277 1.51 -22.82 9.43
C GLY A 277 0.45 -23.13 10.48
N THR A 278 -0.50 -22.20 10.64
CA THR A 278 -1.66 -22.38 11.52
C THR A 278 -2.85 -22.90 10.73
N GLY A 279 -3.53 -23.94 11.23
CA GLY A 279 -4.67 -24.57 10.55
C GLY A 279 -5.89 -23.69 10.30
N SER A 280 -5.94 -22.44 10.77
CA SER A 280 -7.04 -21.48 10.50
C SER A 280 -6.88 -20.68 9.21
N SER A 281 -5.72 -20.70 8.55
CA SER A 281 -5.49 -19.99 7.28
C SER A 281 -6.22 -20.69 6.14
N SER A 282 -7.05 -19.94 5.40
CA SER A 282 -7.79 -20.49 4.26
C SER A 282 -6.85 -20.78 3.08
N LEU A 283 -5.81 -19.95 2.91
CA LEU A 283 -4.73 -20.17 1.95
C LEU A 283 -3.99 -21.47 2.23
N LEU A 284 -3.59 -21.72 3.49
CA LEU A 284 -2.89 -22.96 3.84
C LEU A 284 -3.77 -24.20 3.73
N GLN A 285 -5.05 -24.11 4.11
CA GLN A 285 -6.00 -25.21 3.88
C GLN A 285 -6.15 -25.53 2.39
N MET A 286 -6.24 -24.48 1.55
CA MET A 286 -6.31 -24.65 0.10
C MET A 286 -5.05 -25.34 -0.44
N ILE A 287 -3.86 -24.94 0.03
CA ILE A 287 -2.58 -25.54 -0.37
C ILE A 287 -2.47 -26.99 0.12
N GLU A 288 -2.87 -27.28 1.36
CA GLU A 288 -2.84 -28.63 1.92
C GLU A 288 -3.70 -29.60 1.10
N GLN A 289 -4.89 -29.17 0.69
CA GLN A 289 -5.76 -29.97 -0.16
C GLN A 289 -5.23 -30.12 -1.59
N LEU A 290 -4.56 -29.08 -2.13
CA LEU A 290 -3.87 -29.18 -3.41
C LEU A 290 -2.72 -30.19 -3.37
N LEU A 291 -1.88 -30.16 -2.32
CA LEU A 291 -0.81 -31.14 -2.11
C LEU A 291 -1.35 -32.58 -2.10
N LYS A 292 -2.48 -32.83 -1.40
CA LYS A 292 -3.13 -34.16 -1.40
C LYS A 292 -3.56 -34.63 -2.79
N LEU A 293 -3.99 -33.72 -3.66
CA LEU A 293 -4.32 -34.07 -5.05
C LEU A 293 -3.07 -34.40 -5.86
N LEU A 294 -2.00 -33.60 -5.67
CA LEU A 294 -0.72 -33.75 -6.36
C LEU A 294 0.02 -35.04 -5.98
N ASP A 295 -0.04 -35.43 -4.70
CA ASP A 295 0.56 -36.67 -4.20
C ASP A 295 -0.02 -37.91 -4.91
N ASN A 296 -1.28 -37.84 -5.36
CA ASN A 296 -1.97 -38.95 -6.02
C ASN A 296 -1.70 -39.03 -7.53
N ASN A 297 -1.10 -38.01 -8.13
CA ASN A 297 -0.92 -37.92 -9.59
C ASN A 297 0.51 -37.58 -10.03
N GLY A 298 1.48 -37.65 -9.11
CA GLY A 298 2.88 -37.36 -9.42
C GLY A 298 3.11 -35.91 -9.80
N ASP A 299 2.46 -34.98 -9.10
CA ASP A 299 2.59 -33.52 -9.28
C ASP A 299 2.07 -32.98 -10.62
N GLN A 300 1.30 -33.78 -11.36
CA GLN A 300 0.83 -33.43 -12.69
C GLN A 300 -0.38 -32.47 -12.66
N LEU A 301 -0.41 -31.53 -13.59
CA LEU A 301 -1.57 -30.70 -13.90
C LEU A 301 -2.63 -31.55 -14.64
N THR A 302 -3.32 -32.41 -13.90
CA THR A 302 -4.46 -33.19 -14.39
C THR A 302 -5.74 -32.34 -14.44
N GLU A 303 -6.77 -32.81 -15.14
CA GLU A 303 -8.09 -32.16 -15.14
C GLU A 303 -8.65 -31.95 -13.72
N GLY A 304 -8.39 -32.88 -12.80
CA GLY A 304 -8.81 -32.77 -11.40
C GLY A 304 -8.08 -31.66 -10.63
N VAL A 305 -6.78 -31.52 -10.85
CA VAL A 305 -5.97 -30.42 -10.27
C VAL A 305 -6.39 -29.08 -10.88
N GLN A 306 -6.54 -29.01 -12.20
CA GLN A 306 -7.00 -27.83 -12.92
C GLN A 306 -8.38 -27.37 -12.40
N SER A 307 -9.35 -28.28 -12.33
CA SER A 307 -10.70 -28.00 -11.81
C SER A 307 -10.70 -27.61 -10.32
N TYR A 308 -9.72 -28.08 -9.55
CA TYR A 308 -9.54 -27.63 -8.17
C TYR A 308 -9.05 -26.18 -8.14
N ILE A 309 -8.00 -25.86 -8.90
CA ILE A 309 -7.44 -24.51 -8.98
C ILE A 309 -8.48 -23.49 -9.45
N ASP A 310 -9.21 -23.79 -10.53
CA ASP A 310 -10.19 -22.87 -11.13
C ASP A 310 -11.28 -22.47 -10.12
N ARG A 311 -11.81 -23.43 -9.36
CA ARG A 311 -12.82 -23.14 -8.32
C ARG A 311 -12.33 -22.18 -7.25
N TYR A 312 -11.05 -22.21 -6.88
CA TYR A 312 -10.50 -21.30 -5.87
C TYR A 312 -10.27 -19.88 -6.37
N LEU A 313 -10.18 -19.68 -7.68
CA LEU A 313 -10.00 -18.36 -8.28
C LEU A 313 -11.32 -17.73 -8.75
N GLU A 314 -12.36 -18.54 -8.97
CA GLU A 314 -13.72 -18.11 -9.30
C GLU A 314 -14.54 -17.64 -8.08
N MET A 315 -14.19 -18.07 -6.87
CA MET A 315 -15.03 -17.91 -5.66
C MET A 315 -14.80 -16.62 -4.83
N GLU A 316 -14.19 -15.56 -5.35
CA GLU A 316 -13.93 -14.31 -4.58
C GLU A 316 -14.50 -13.01 -5.14
#